data_AF-A0A1I7UXM9-F1
#
_entry.id   AF-A0A1I7UXM9-F1
#
_cell.length_a   1.000
_cell.length_b   1.000
_cell.length_c   1.000
_cell.angle_alpha   90.00
_cell.angle_beta   90.00
_cell.angle_gamma   90.00
#
_symmetry.space_group_name_H-M   'P 1'
#
loop_
_entity.id
_entity.type
_entity.pdbx_description
1 polymer ?
#
loop_
_entity_poly.entity_id
_entity_poly.type
_entity_poly.pdbx_seq_one_letter_code
_entity_poly.pdbx_strand_id
1 'polypeptide(L)'
;MTDEEMKEIEVSTEKVNLEGVDNEDDGDITIPELPEGKFLEFRLISNWGDPNFIGLNSVEIFTATGERAVVEKISTNASEYNGSLESLIIERIRCKDSEKMWCAKKSIENPDEEIVLKLELKEKSKLALIRFWNYNASRVHAQIGVRYLKMYLDGIGIFRGELECAFSADSEFTPVMGETVLFTTSETILELIAVHDVCLINLPEESIPNTTLELLKADHLTPYRPATSEEKDAPPTPILNAPAPKFPAHPPSTAPKHDVKILHIELLSNWGMNGLIGLTGLELIDDHNQLIEESQFTVTTSDGDKEQCSKLFNGRNLTRDPQDMWLVDFDSKKPVTISITFHTSISLKALSVWNYNASFELSYAGVKASKIYENGKLIKNIIFRKATGFVYFDYVQDIVLDTNLMEQEVVPKGTNQSIGGFVFQIRLLSTWGDEFYIGLNGIELFNRRGELIKVKENNLAAFPESVNILPNIKNDLRTSNNLIKPPNDTEFQAHVAHGSPPKSMCSCFFVFDVQTYISKIVIYNYRKTPERGVRHISITVDDLIIFSGEIPQSTETITGKLEINLLDL
;
A
#
# COMPACT_ATOMS: atom_id res chain seq x y z
N MET A 1 -36.72 18.82 -15.56
CA MET A 1 -35.78 18.36 -16.60
C MET A 1 -36.32 17.04 -17.10
N THR A 2 -36.76 17.00 -18.34
CA THR A 2 -37.29 15.77 -18.97
C THR A 2 -36.13 14.93 -19.54
N ASP A 3 -36.36 13.64 -19.73
CA ASP A 3 -35.33 12.70 -20.24
C ASP A 3 -34.79 13.08 -21.64
N GLU A 4 -35.52 13.90 -22.40
CA GLU A 4 -35.07 14.45 -23.68
C GLU A 4 -34.12 15.65 -23.49
N GLU A 5 -34.30 16.47 -22.46
CA GLU A 5 -33.37 17.56 -22.11
C GLU A 5 -32.05 17.01 -21.53
N MET A 6 -32.09 15.87 -20.82
CA MET A 6 -30.87 15.19 -20.36
C MET A 6 -30.07 14.58 -21.52
N LYS A 7 -30.73 14.02 -22.53
CA LYS A 7 -30.05 13.47 -23.72
C LYS A 7 -29.43 14.53 -24.61
N GLU A 8 -30.03 15.72 -24.73
CA GLU A 8 -29.41 16.84 -25.46
C GLU A 8 -28.18 17.39 -24.70
N ILE A 9 -28.18 17.36 -23.36
CA ILE A 9 -27.01 17.72 -22.54
C ILE A 9 -25.93 16.63 -22.63
N GLU A 10 -26.27 15.33 -22.59
CA GLU A 10 -25.31 14.22 -22.75
C GLU A 10 -24.65 14.22 -24.13
N VAL A 11 -25.42 14.42 -25.22
CA VAL A 11 -24.87 14.46 -26.58
C VAL A 11 -24.03 15.72 -26.86
N SER A 12 -24.30 16.82 -26.16
CA SER A 12 -23.46 18.03 -26.25
C SER A 12 -22.22 17.98 -25.34
N THR A 13 -22.25 17.19 -24.26
CA THR A 13 -21.10 16.97 -23.37
C THR A 13 -20.14 15.89 -23.93
N GLU A 14 -20.65 14.89 -24.65
CA GLU A 14 -19.83 13.85 -25.32
C GLU A 14 -19.09 14.38 -26.57
N LYS A 15 -19.57 15.44 -27.21
CA LYS A 15 -18.93 16.00 -28.42
C LYS A 15 -17.80 16.99 -28.16
N VAL A 16 -17.59 17.43 -26.93
CA VAL A 16 -16.56 18.44 -26.60
C VAL A 16 -15.24 17.80 -26.15
N ASN A 17 -15.16 16.48 -25.96
CA ASN A 17 -14.05 15.88 -25.21
C ASN A 17 -13.15 14.86 -25.94
N LEU A 18 -13.14 14.78 -27.28
CA LEU A 18 -12.34 13.74 -27.97
C LEU A 18 -11.61 14.13 -29.27
N GLU A 19 -11.48 15.40 -29.63
CA GLU A 19 -10.62 15.75 -30.78
C GLU A 19 -9.67 16.91 -30.45
N GLY A 20 -8.42 16.56 -30.15
CA GLY A 20 -7.27 17.42 -30.44
C GLY A 20 -6.45 17.92 -29.25
N VAL A 21 -5.64 17.05 -28.61
CA VAL A 21 -4.36 17.46 -28.01
C VAL A 21 -3.32 16.31 -28.12
N ASP A 22 -3.07 15.82 -29.33
CA ASP A 22 -1.79 15.18 -29.63
C ASP A 22 -0.84 16.29 -30.11
N ASN A 23 -0.26 17.04 -29.17
CA ASN A 23 0.82 17.97 -29.50
C ASN A 23 2.12 17.16 -29.66
N GLU A 24 2.73 17.29 -30.83
CA GLU A 24 3.90 16.55 -31.34
C GLU A 24 5.24 16.75 -30.56
N ASP A 25 5.20 17.18 -29.30
CA ASP A 25 6.39 17.42 -28.45
C ASP A 25 6.41 16.56 -27.17
N ASP A 26 5.44 15.64 -27.00
CA ASP A 26 5.26 14.79 -25.80
C ASP A 26 6.17 13.55 -25.85
N GLY A 27 7.49 13.76 -25.92
CA GLY A 27 8.48 12.71 -25.71
C GLY A 27 8.26 12.03 -24.34
N ASP A 28 8.62 10.74 -24.26
CA ASP A 28 8.44 9.89 -23.07
C ASP A 28 9.18 10.50 -21.85
N ILE A 29 8.48 11.25 -20.98
CA ILE A 29 9.07 11.87 -19.79
C ILE A 29 9.38 10.77 -18.78
N THR A 30 10.63 10.33 -18.73
CA THR A 30 11.15 9.40 -17.72
C THR A 30 11.55 10.14 -16.45
N ILE A 31 11.23 9.57 -15.27
CA ILE A 31 11.63 10.14 -13.97
C ILE A 31 13.16 10.05 -13.82
N PRO A 32 13.90 11.17 -13.72
CA PRO A 32 15.36 11.15 -13.60
C PRO A 32 15.83 10.93 -12.16
N GLU A 33 17.03 10.37 -11.98
CA GLU A 33 17.69 10.30 -10.67
C GLU A 33 18.31 11.67 -10.31
N LEU A 34 17.91 12.21 -9.15
CA LEU A 34 18.38 13.45 -8.53
C LEU A 34 18.50 14.64 -9.49
N PRO A 35 17.41 15.03 -10.20
CA PRO A 35 17.45 16.15 -11.13
C PRO A 35 17.82 17.43 -10.39
N GLU A 36 18.68 18.24 -11.01
CA GLU A 36 19.23 19.46 -10.40
C GLU A 36 18.77 20.70 -11.16
N GLY A 37 18.15 21.64 -10.46
CA GLY A 37 17.67 22.88 -11.09
C GLY A 37 17.19 23.92 -10.10
N LYS A 38 16.72 25.05 -10.63
CA LYS A 38 16.26 26.19 -9.82
C LYS A 38 14.77 26.50 -10.01
N PHE A 39 14.23 26.29 -11.20
CA PHE A 39 12.87 26.66 -11.57
C PHE A 39 12.01 25.41 -11.77
N LEU A 40 11.05 25.20 -10.88
CA LEU A 40 10.13 24.08 -10.93
C LEU A 40 8.78 24.55 -11.44
N GLU A 41 8.23 23.83 -12.43
CA GLU A 41 6.93 24.13 -13.03
C GLU A 41 6.01 22.91 -12.88
N PHE A 42 4.85 23.11 -12.26
CA PHE A 42 3.78 22.11 -12.20
C PHE A 42 2.67 22.54 -13.15
N ARG A 43 2.38 21.73 -14.15
CA ARG A 43 1.23 21.91 -15.05
C ARG A 43 0.12 20.97 -14.60
N LEU A 44 -0.98 21.54 -14.14
CA LEU A 44 -2.14 20.83 -13.64
C LEU A 44 -3.07 20.53 -14.81
N ILE A 45 -3.02 19.29 -15.30
CA ILE A 45 -3.66 18.86 -16.56
C ILE A 45 -5.15 18.61 -16.35
N SER A 46 -5.52 17.96 -15.25
CA SER A 46 -6.92 17.66 -14.96
C SER A 46 -7.18 17.54 -13.47
N ASN A 47 -8.46 17.46 -13.10
CA ASN A 47 -8.93 17.22 -11.75
C ASN A 47 -9.84 15.98 -11.68
N TRP A 48 -10.36 15.70 -10.50
CA TRP A 48 -11.16 14.50 -10.24
C TRP A 48 -12.61 14.56 -10.69
N GLY A 49 -13.09 15.75 -11.11
CA GLY A 49 -14.42 15.92 -11.72
C GLY A 49 -15.09 17.28 -11.51
N ASP A 50 -14.43 18.26 -10.88
CA ASP A 50 -15.02 19.59 -10.73
C ASP A 50 -14.96 20.39 -12.05
N PRO A 51 -16.08 20.95 -12.54
CA PRO A 51 -16.11 21.66 -13.81
C PRO A 51 -15.41 23.03 -13.76
N ASN A 52 -15.31 23.64 -12.58
CA ASN A 52 -14.95 25.05 -12.45
C ASN A 52 -13.58 25.26 -11.80
N PHE A 53 -13.12 24.35 -10.94
CA PHE A 53 -11.95 24.57 -10.09
C PHE A 53 -10.97 23.41 -10.13
N ILE A 54 -9.68 23.74 -10.04
CA ILE A 54 -8.60 22.77 -9.80
C ILE A 54 -7.74 23.25 -8.64
N GLY A 55 -7.32 22.36 -7.75
CA GLY A 55 -6.63 22.78 -6.54
C GLY A 55 -5.80 21.70 -5.87
N LEU A 56 -4.94 22.16 -4.97
CA LEU A 56 -4.06 21.37 -4.13
C LEU A 56 -4.13 21.91 -2.69
N ASN A 57 -3.86 21.05 -1.72
CA ASN A 57 -3.70 21.49 -0.34
C ASN A 57 -2.28 21.99 -0.09
N SER A 58 -1.28 21.14 -0.31
CA SER A 58 0.12 21.46 -0.03
C SER A 58 1.07 20.67 -0.93
N VAL A 59 2.29 21.17 -1.09
CA VAL A 59 3.40 20.53 -1.80
C VAL A 59 4.66 20.67 -0.96
N GLU A 60 5.34 19.55 -0.75
CA GLU A 60 6.67 19.49 -0.14
C GLU A 60 7.72 19.12 -1.17
N ILE A 61 8.89 19.71 -1.05
CA ILE A 61 10.03 19.48 -1.93
C ILE A 61 11.23 19.21 -1.04
N PHE A 62 11.77 18.00 -1.09
CA PHE A 62 12.99 17.62 -0.39
C PHE A 62 14.16 17.53 -1.37
N THR A 63 15.32 17.94 -0.88
CA THR A 63 16.56 17.91 -1.64
C THR A 63 17.40 16.68 -1.30
N ALA A 64 18.46 16.44 -2.06
CA ALA A 64 19.41 15.36 -1.81
C ALA A 64 20.14 15.44 -0.45
N THR A 65 20.07 16.58 0.25
CA THR A 65 20.62 16.71 1.62
C THR A 65 19.67 16.18 2.69
N GLY A 66 18.44 15.82 2.32
CA GLY A 66 17.36 15.49 3.24
C GLY A 66 16.54 16.68 3.71
N GLU A 67 17.01 17.91 3.50
CA GLU A 67 16.30 19.12 3.91
C GLU A 67 15.26 19.55 2.87
N ARG A 68 14.22 20.27 3.34
CA ARG A 68 13.22 20.90 2.46
C ARG A 68 13.86 22.02 1.64
N ALA A 69 13.54 22.07 0.35
CA ALA A 69 13.98 23.15 -0.52
C ALA A 69 13.33 24.48 -0.11
N VAL A 70 14.14 25.54 -0.05
CA VAL A 70 13.63 26.89 0.23
C VAL A 70 13.08 27.49 -1.07
N VAL A 71 11.78 27.73 -1.13
CA VAL A 71 11.13 28.40 -2.26
C VAL A 71 11.22 29.91 -2.05
N GLU A 72 11.94 30.60 -2.94
CA GLU A 72 12.11 32.05 -2.93
C GLU A 72 10.87 32.76 -3.49
N LYS A 73 10.23 32.16 -4.49
CA LYS A 73 9.03 32.73 -5.14
C LYS A 73 8.12 31.65 -5.68
N ILE A 74 6.81 31.86 -5.57
CA ILE A 74 5.78 31.07 -6.22
C ILE A 74 4.84 31.98 -7.02
N SER A 75 4.42 31.54 -8.21
CA SER A 75 3.44 32.24 -9.05
C SER A 75 2.56 31.26 -9.83
N THR A 76 1.45 31.76 -10.38
CA THR A 76 0.56 31.00 -11.25
C THR A 76 0.12 31.82 -12.46
N ASN A 77 -0.30 31.16 -13.54
CA ASN A 77 -1.01 31.80 -14.67
C ASN A 77 -2.51 31.98 -14.41
N ALA A 78 -3.07 31.37 -13.36
CA ALA A 78 -4.50 31.51 -13.04
C ALA A 78 -4.87 32.97 -12.71
N SER A 79 -5.87 33.50 -13.41
CA SER A 79 -6.37 34.87 -13.22
C SER A 79 -7.23 35.03 -11.97
N GLU A 80 -7.99 33.99 -11.62
CA GLU A 80 -8.84 33.91 -10.42
C GLU A 80 -8.46 32.67 -9.61
N TYR A 81 -8.07 32.84 -8.34
CA TYR A 81 -7.80 31.73 -7.42
C TYR A 81 -8.14 32.10 -5.97
N ASN A 82 -8.44 31.08 -5.17
CA ASN A 82 -8.67 31.15 -3.73
C ASN A 82 -7.48 30.56 -2.99
N GLY A 83 -7.26 31.02 -1.75
CA GLY A 83 -6.07 30.69 -0.96
C GLY A 83 -4.82 31.41 -1.47
N SER A 84 -3.87 31.70 -0.57
CA SER A 84 -2.61 32.30 -1.00
C SER A 84 -1.68 31.23 -1.57
N LEU A 85 -0.86 31.55 -2.57
CA LEU A 85 0.06 30.58 -3.17
C LEU A 85 1.07 30.06 -2.14
N GLU A 86 1.42 30.89 -1.17
CA GLU A 86 2.29 30.53 -0.06
C GLU A 86 1.70 29.39 0.79
N SER A 87 0.37 29.19 0.79
CA SER A 87 -0.23 28.07 1.53
C SER A 87 0.14 26.71 0.97
N LEU A 88 0.51 26.62 -0.32
CA LEU A 88 0.98 25.37 -0.93
C LEU A 88 2.32 24.93 -0.32
N ILE A 89 3.20 25.87 0.01
CA ILE A 89 4.56 25.59 0.50
C ILE A 89 4.68 25.71 2.03
N ILE A 90 3.69 26.29 2.71
CA ILE A 90 3.63 26.36 4.17
C ILE A 90 3.00 25.07 4.68
N GLU A 91 3.65 24.48 5.67
CA GLU A 91 3.28 23.23 6.32
C GLU A 91 1.85 23.24 6.91
N ARG A 92 0.87 22.82 6.10
CA ARG A 92 -0.56 22.80 6.41
C ARG A 92 -1.23 21.52 5.96
N ILE A 93 -0.50 20.41 6.05
CA ILE A 93 -0.87 19.06 5.61
C ILE A 93 -2.26 18.59 6.09
N ARG A 94 -2.69 19.03 7.28
CA ARG A 94 -4.00 18.67 7.89
C ARG A 94 -5.09 19.73 7.72
N CYS A 95 -4.84 20.79 6.95
CA CYS A 95 -5.78 21.87 6.77
C CYS A 95 -6.96 21.43 5.89
N LYS A 96 -8.18 21.49 6.43
CA LYS A 96 -9.44 21.27 5.69
C LYS A 96 -10.21 22.57 5.41
N ASP A 97 -9.61 23.71 5.74
CA ASP A 97 -10.20 25.03 5.56
C ASP A 97 -10.03 25.47 4.10
N SER A 98 -11.14 25.54 3.36
CA SER A 98 -11.15 25.88 1.93
C SER A 98 -10.60 27.27 1.64
N GLU A 99 -10.63 28.20 2.59
CA GLU A 99 -10.06 29.55 2.41
C GLU A 99 -8.54 29.56 2.54
N LYS A 100 -7.96 28.51 3.15
CA LYS A 100 -6.52 28.35 3.37
C LYS A 100 -5.87 27.40 2.37
N MET A 101 -6.64 26.54 1.70
CA MET A 101 -6.17 25.72 0.58
C MET A 101 -6.17 26.51 -0.72
N TRP A 102 -5.29 26.11 -1.63
CA TRP A 102 -5.21 26.78 -2.92
C TRP A 102 -6.07 26.07 -3.97
N CYS A 103 -6.93 26.84 -4.64
CA CYS A 103 -7.60 26.38 -5.86
C CYS A 103 -7.76 27.53 -6.85
N ALA A 104 -7.58 27.23 -8.12
CA ALA A 104 -7.75 28.15 -9.22
C ALA A 104 -9.03 27.85 -9.98
N LYS A 105 -9.69 28.90 -10.46
CA LYS A 105 -10.84 28.79 -11.35
C LYS A 105 -10.35 28.56 -12.78
N LYS A 106 -10.90 27.57 -13.45
CA LYS A 106 -10.63 27.27 -14.86
C LYS A 106 -11.20 28.39 -15.74
N SER A 107 -10.49 28.71 -16.82
CA SER A 107 -10.96 29.72 -17.78
C SER A 107 -12.20 29.22 -18.49
N ILE A 108 -13.28 30.02 -18.46
CA ILE A 108 -14.50 29.72 -19.23
C ILE A 108 -14.24 29.93 -20.73
N GLU A 109 -13.34 30.86 -21.06
CA GLU A 109 -13.01 31.21 -22.45
C GLU A 109 -12.06 30.17 -23.09
N ASN A 110 -11.16 29.58 -22.29
CA ASN A 110 -10.22 28.54 -22.71
C ASN A 110 -10.23 27.36 -21.73
N PRO A 111 -11.19 26.42 -21.84
CA PRO A 111 -11.32 25.30 -20.90
C PRO A 111 -10.09 24.37 -20.87
N ASP A 112 -9.36 24.30 -21.99
CA ASP A 112 -8.15 23.48 -22.14
C ASP A 112 -6.86 24.19 -21.72
N GLU A 113 -6.95 25.44 -21.21
CA GLU A 113 -5.78 26.15 -20.71
C GLU A 113 -5.28 25.48 -19.42
N GLU A 114 -4.09 24.89 -19.50
CA GLU A 114 -3.43 24.29 -18.34
C GLU A 114 -3.13 25.34 -17.28
N ILE A 115 -3.53 25.06 -16.03
CA ILE A 115 -3.13 25.89 -14.90
C ILE A 115 -1.73 25.48 -14.48
N VAL A 116 -0.84 26.47 -14.45
CA VAL A 116 0.58 26.30 -14.20
C VAL A 116 0.96 26.97 -12.87
N LEU A 117 1.65 26.23 -12.02
CA LEU A 117 2.33 26.74 -10.83
C LEU A 117 3.83 26.79 -11.11
N LYS A 118 4.47 27.93 -10.84
CA LYS A 118 5.90 28.14 -11.04
C LYS A 118 6.55 28.47 -9.70
N LEU A 119 7.58 27.71 -9.35
CA LEU A 119 8.33 27.84 -8.11
C LEU A 119 9.80 28.13 -8.45
N GLU A 120 10.35 29.19 -7.87
CA GLU A 120 11.79 29.48 -7.90
C GLU A 120 12.39 29.04 -6.57
N LEU A 121 13.30 28.07 -6.61
CA LEU A 121 14.09 27.65 -5.45
C LEU A 121 15.18 28.70 -5.20
N LYS A 122 15.47 28.99 -3.93
CA LYS A 122 16.50 29.97 -3.54
C LYS A 122 17.87 29.61 -4.12
N GLU A 123 18.20 28.32 -4.11
CA GLU A 123 19.45 27.78 -4.64
C GLU A 123 19.17 26.65 -5.62
N LYS A 124 20.07 26.47 -6.59
CA LYS A 124 20.02 25.34 -7.51
C LYS A 124 20.20 24.06 -6.70
N SER A 125 19.19 23.20 -6.70
CA SER A 125 19.08 22.08 -5.75
C SER A 125 18.85 20.77 -6.50
N LYS A 126 19.45 19.69 -5.99
CA LYS A 126 19.13 18.33 -6.42
C LYS A 126 17.87 17.88 -5.71
N LEU A 127 16.82 17.57 -6.46
CA LEU A 127 15.54 17.12 -5.91
C LEU A 127 15.62 15.64 -5.59
N ALA A 128 15.19 15.24 -4.40
CA ALA A 128 15.16 13.84 -3.99
C ALA A 128 13.72 13.31 -3.91
N LEU A 129 12.79 14.15 -3.46
CA LEU A 129 11.40 13.77 -3.23
C LEU A 129 10.50 14.99 -3.39
N ILE A 130 9.39 14.87 -4.12
CA ILE A 130 8.31 15.86 -4.12
C ILE A 130 7.05 15.16 -3.64
N ARG A 131 6.34 15.76 -2.69
CA ARG A 131 5.12 15.20 -2.11
C ARG A 131 3.95 16.16 -2.25
N PHE A 132 2.80 15.64 -2.64
CA PHE A 132 1.59 16.37 -2.92
C PHE A 132 0.47 15.98 -1.94
N TRP A 133 -0.21 16.97 -1.39
CA TRP A 133 -1.49 16.78 -0.72
C TRP A 133 -2.59 17.35 -1.57
N ASN A 134 -3.53 16.50 -1.93
CA ASN A 134 -4.60 16.87 -2.81
C ASN A 134 -5.70 17.65 -2.06
N TYR A 135 -6.56 18.36 -2.81
CA TYR A 135 -7.58 19.24 -2.24
C TYR A 135 -8.59 18.44 -1.39
N ASN A 136 -8.65 18.72 -0.09
CA ASN A 136 -9.36 17.87 0.88
C ASN A 136 -10.35 18.63 1.78
N ALA A 137 -10.94 19.73 1.30
CA ALA A 137 -11.92 20.51 2.07
C ALA A 137 -13.15 19.71 2.50
N SER A 138 -13.66 18.86 1.61
CA SER A 138 -14.79 17.96 1.89
C SER A 138 -14.80 16.83 0.86
N ARG A 139 -15.59 15.79 1.11
CA ARG A 139 -15.78 14.67 0.18
C ARG A 139 -16.31 15.12 -1.19
N VAL A 140 -17.16 16.16 -1.22
CA VAL A 140 -17.69 16.73 -2.46
C VAL A 140 -16.63 17.57 -3.16
N HIS A 141 -15.91 18.40 -2.40
CA HIS A 141 -14.84 19.25 -2.94
C HIS A 141 -13.55 18.49 -3.30
N ALA A 142 -13.45 17.21 -2.96
CA ALA A 142 -12.37 16.33 -3.41
C ALA A 142 -12.24 16.28 -4.95
N GLN A 143 -13.34 16.52 -5.67
CA GLN A 143 -13.34 16.57 -7.13
C GLN A 143 -12.55 17.77 -7.70
N ILE A 144 -12.29 18.80 -6.89
CA ILE A 144 -11.42 19.94 -7.23
C ILE A 144 -9.95 19.50 -7.28
N GLY A 145 -9.60 18.43 -6.57
CA GLY A 145 -8.23 17.96 -6.48
C GLY A 145 -7.61 17.62 -7.84
N VAL A 146 -6.33 17.94 -7.99
CA VAL A 146 -5.54 17.59 -9.19
C VAL A 146 -5.55 16.07 -9.39
N ARG A 147 -5.78 15.64 -10.63
CA ARG A 147 -5.73 14.24 -11.05
C ARG A 147 -4.47 14.01 -11.88
N TYR A 148 -4.34 14.60 -13.06
CA TYR A 148 -3.10 14.49 -13.85
C TYR A 148 -2.24 15.75 -13.72
N LEU A 149 -0.92 15.59 -13.57
CA LEU A 149 0.04 16.69 -13.68
C LEU A 149 1.29 16.33 -14.50
N LYS A 150 1.95 17.37 -15.02
CA LYS A 150 3.32 17.32 -15.55
C LYS A 150 4.23 18.21 -14.71
N MET A 151 5.47 17.78 -14.50
CA MET A 151 6.49 18.58 -13.81
C MET A 151 7.68 18.84 -14.72
N TYR A 152 8.18 20.07 -14.69
CA TYR A 152 9.40 20.46 -15.39
C TYR A 152 10.37 21.14 -14.43
N LEU A 153 11.66 20.80 -14.54
CA LEU A 153 12.74 21.46 -13.82
C LEU A 153 13.68 22.14 -14.82
N ASP A 154 13.82 23.46 -14.70
CA ASP A 154 14.54 24.32 -15.65
C ASP A 154 14.11 24.10 -17.11
N GLY A 155 12.82 23.78 -17.32
CA GLY A 155 12.22 23.51 -18.63
C GLY A 155 12.34 22.05 -19.11
N ILE A 156 13.02 21.17 -18.37
CA ILE A 156 13.15 19.75 -18.69
C ILE A 156 12.05 18.96 -17.97
N GLY A 157 11.28 18.15 -18.69
CA GLY A 157 10.25 17.30 -18.09
C GLY A 157 10.86 16.27 -17.15
N ILE A 158 10.41 16.23 -15.89
CA ILE A 158 10.91 15.30 -14.87
C ILE A 158 9.84 14.33 -14.34
N PHE A 159 8.56 14.59 -14.60
CA PHE A 159 7.48 13.70 -14.20
C PHE A 159 6.21 13.96 -15.00
N ARG A 160 5.45 12.89 -15.27
CA ARG A 160 4.07 12.91 -15.75
C ARG A 160 3.32 11.79 -15.06
N GLY A 161 2.22 12.09 -14.38
CA GLY A 161 1.51 11.06 -13.64
C GLY A 161 0.17 11.50 -13.06
N GLU A 162 -0.51 10.55 -12.43
CA GLU A 162 -1.80 10.72 -11.76
C GLU A 162 -1.58 10.85 -10.24
N LEU A 163 -2.29 11.78 -9.58
CA LEU A 163 -2.40 11.91 -8.14
C LEU A 163 -3.74 11.35 -7.64
N GLU A 164 -3.71 10.66 -6.51
CA GLU A 164 -4.91 10.12 -5.88
C GLU A 164 -5.86 11.24 -5.38
N CYS A 165 -7.17 10.97 -5.44
CA CYS A 165 -8.19 11.84 -4.86
C CYS A 165 -8.03 11.88 -3.34
N ALA A 166 -8.12 13.07 -2.73
CA ALA A 166 -8.01 13.22 -1.28
C ALA A 166 -9.03 12.40 -0.47
N PHE A 167 -10.16 12.04 -1.09
CA PHE A 167 -11.19 11.21 -0.50
C PHE A 167 -11.48 9.99 -1.40
N SER A 168 -10.54 9.04 -1.47
CA SER A 168 -10.78 7.71 -2.03
C SER A 168 -11.54 6.81 -1.05
N ALA A 169 -12.00 5.63 -1.47
CA ALA A 169 -12.64 4.66 -0.58
C ALA A 169 -11.74 4.27 0.63
N ASP A 170 -10.43 4.49 0.50
CA ASP A 170 -9.41 4.22 1.52
C ASP A 170 -9.11 5.46 2.40
N SER A 171 -9.58 6.67 2.04
CA SER A 171 -9.32 7.92 2.77
C SER A 171 -9.91 8.00 4.20
N GLU A 172 -10.88 7.14 4.53
CA GLU A 172 -11.33 6.95 5.93
C GLU A 172 -10.30 6.15 6.77
N PHE A 173 -9.34 5.48 6.12
CA PHE A 173 -8.35 4.60 6.75
C PHE A 173 -6.89 4.98 6.47
N THR A 174 -6.62 5.82 5.48
CA THR A 174 -5.30 6.38 5.15
C THR A 174 -5.39 7.87 4.82
N PRO A 175 -5.12 8.76 5.79
CA PRO A 175 -4.87 10.16 5.46
C PRO A 175 -3.69 10.74 6.25
N VAL A 176 -2.44 10.39 5.92
CA VAL A 176 -1.29 11.11 6.52
C VAL A 176 -0.13 11.41 5.57
N MET A 177 0.24 10.53 4.63
CA MET A 177 1.55 10.65 3.96
C MET A 177 1.64 11.43 2.66
N GLY A 178 0.54 11.87 2.04
CA GLY A 178 0.59 12.58 0.75
C GLY A 178 1.13 11.73 -0.40
N GLU A 179 0.78 12.09 -1.64
CA GLU A 179 1.27 11.39 -2.84
C GLU A 179 2.72 11.78 -3.10
N THR A 180 3.61 10.79 -3.21
CA THR A 180 5.06 11.05 -3.27
C THR A 180 5.65 10.65 -4.63
N VAL A 181 6.37 11.58 -5.25
CA VAL A 181 7.22 11.35 -6.42
C VAL A 181 8.67 11.31 -5.95
N LEU A 182 9.33 10.17 -6.17
CA LEU A 182 10.70 9.94 -5.72
C LEU A 182 11.69 10.06 -6.88
N PHE A 183 12.79 10.77 -6.66
CA PHE A 183 13.88 10.97 -7.61
C PHE A 183 15.20 10.35 -7.11
N THR A 184 15.14 9.48 -6.10
CA THR A 184 16.31 8.82 -5.53
C THR A 184 16.00 7.39 -5.15
N THR A 185 16.92 6.47 -5.39
CA THR A 185 16.89 5.11 -4.83
C THR A 185 17.89 4.93 -3.68
N SER A 186 18.66 5.97 -3.35
CA SER A 186 19.67 5.96 -2.29
C SER A 186 19.05 5.92 -0.90
N GLU A 187 19.22 4.80 -0.19
CA GLU A 187 18.81 4.62 1.21
C GLU A 187 19.34 5.74 2.12
N THR A 188 20.59 6.18 1.92
CA THR A 188 21.18 7.26 2.73
C THR A 188 20.44 8.58 2.57
N ILE A 189 19.99 8.92 1.35
CA ILE A 189 19.21 10.15 1.13
C ILE A 189 17.82 10.03 1.74
N LEU A 190 17.19 8.85 1.65
CA LEU A 190 15.90 8.58 2.28
C LEU A 190 15.96 8.67 3.81
N GLU A 191 17.05 8.17 4.43
CA GLU A 191 17.29 8.33 5.86
C GLU A 191 17.48 9.80 6.25
N LEU A 192 18.21 10.58 5.45
CA LEU A 192 18.35 12.03 5.67
C LEU A 192 17.00 12.75 5.58
N ILE A 193 16.17 12.41 4.59
CA ILE A 193 14.81 12.95 4.48
C ILE A 193 14.00 12.57 5.72
N ALA A 194 14.05 11.31 6.17
CA ALA A 194 13.28 10.85 7.33
C ALA A 194 13.61 11.63 8.62
N VAL A 195 14.85 12.11 8.78
CA VAL A 195 15.28 12.94 9.92
C VAL A 195 14.71 14.36 9.87
N HIS A 196 14.31 14.86 8.69
CA HIS A 196 13.81 16.22 8.47
C HIS A 196 12.34 16.29 8.06
N ASP A 197 11.72 15.15 7.80
CA ASP A 197 10.33 15.01 7.42
C ASP A 197 9.44 15.09 8.65
N VAL A 198 8.78 16.23 8.82
CA VAL A 198 7.87 16.47 9.94
C VAL A 198 6.66 15.53 9.92
N CYS A 199 6.26 14.97 8.78
CA CYS A 199 5.24 13.91 8.76
C CYS A 199 5.71 12.64 9.48
N LEU A 200 7.02 12.37 9.44
CA LEU A 200 7.67 11.26 10.13
C LEU A 200 8.08 11.61 11.57
N ILE A 201 8.43 12.88 11.84
CA ILE A 201 8.90 13.36 13.15
C ILE A 201 7.74 13.74 14.08
N ASN A 202 6.70 14.41 13.58
CA ASN A 202 5.52 14.86 14.34
C ASN A 202 4.33 13.88 14.24
N LEU A 203 4.61 12.57 14.10
CA LEU A 203 3.69 11.59 14.70
C LEU A 203 3.59 11.99 16.17
N PRO A 204 2.40 12.36 16.69
CA PRO A 204 2.31 13.11 17.93
C PRO A 204 3.01 12.37 19.08
N GLU A 205 4.15 12.91 19.53
CA GLU A 205 4.70 12.70 20.88
C GLU A 205 3.77 13.43 21.87
N GLU A 206 2.53 12.95 22.03
CA GLU A 206 1.71 13.33 23.18
C GLU A 206 1.63 12.14 24.12
N SER A 207 2.22 12.30 25.30
CA SER A 207 2.04 11.42 26.44
C SER A 207 0.55 11.17 26.64
N ILE A 208 0.11 9.95 26.37
CA ILE A 208 -1.29 9.53 26.39
C ILE A 208 -1.90 9.94 27.74
N PRO A 209 -2.74 10.99 27.83
CA PRO A 209 -3.52 11.22 29.02
C PRO A 209 -4.59 10.12 29.01
N ASN A 210 -4.82 9.49 30.17
CA ASN A 210 -5.78 8.40 30.40
C ASN A 210 -7.25 8.70 30.04
N THR A 211 -7.54 9.77 29.30
CA THR A 211 -8.86 10.24 28.90
C THR A 211 -9.19 9.96 27.42
N THR A 212 -8.21 9.60 26.58
CA THR A 212 -8.48 9.22 25.16
C THR A 212 -9.03 7.80 25.03
N LEU A 213 -8.87 6.96 26.05
CA LEU A 213 -9.45 5.61 26.11
C LEU A 213 -10.99 5.61 26.17
N GLU A 214 -11.63 6.77 26.42
CA GLU A 214 -13.09 6.91 26.38
C GLU A 214 -13.63 7.51 25.07
N LEU A 215 -12.82 8.28 24.32
CA LEU A 215 -13.22 8.78 23.00
C LEU A 215 -12.99 7.74 21.88
N LEU A 216 -12.14 6.74 22.13
CA LEU A 216 -11.92 5.57 21.27
C LEU A 216 -12.98 4.46 21.48
N LYS A 217 -13.97 4.68 22.35
CA LYS A 217 -15.16 3.82 22.54
C LYS A 217 -16.33 4.19 21.61
N ALA A 218 -16.10 5.07 20.62
CA ALA A 218 -17.11 5.33 19.60
C ALA A 218 -17.18 4.14 18.65
N ASP A 219 -18.01 3.17 19.05
CA ASP A 219 -18.53 2.10 18.22
C ASP A 219 -19.01 2.63 16.86
N HIS A 220 -18.93 1.76 15.85
CA HIS A 220 -19.54 1.89 14.51
C HIS A 220 -18.71 2.56 13.39
N LEU A 221 -17.71 1.85 12.83
CA LEU A 221 -17.30 2.05 11.43
C LEU A 221 -16.96 0.71 10.74
N THR A 222 -18.00 -0.10 10.52
CA THR A 222 -18.15 -0.93 9.32
C THR A 222 -19.32 -0.34 8.51
N PRO A 223 -19.35 -0.48 7.18
CA PRO A 223 -20.17 0.37 6.33
C PRO A 223 -21.66 0.06 6.54
N TYR A 224 -22.40 0.98 7.16
CA TYR A 224 -23.85 1.01 7.05
C TYR A 224 -24.33 2.39 6.63
N ARG A 225 -25.02 2.35 5.50
CA ARG A 225 -25.99 3.31 4.96
C ARG A 225 -26.62 4.24 6.02
N PRO A 226 -26.86 5.54 5.73
CA PRO A 226 -27.52 6.43 6.66
C PRO A 226 -28.94 5.93 6.92
N ALA A 227 -29.25 5.64 8.18
CA ALA A 227 -30.61 5.45 8.64
C ALA A 227 -30.83 6.35 9.85
N THR A 228 -31.65 7.37 9.64
CA THR A 228 -32.34 8.13 10.67
C THR A 228 -32.95 7.22 11.74
N SER A 229 -32.70 7.57 13.00
CA SER A 229 -33.46 7.27 14.23
C SER A 229 -33.55 5.84 14.77
N GLU A 230 -33.20 5.76 16.07
CA GLU A 230 -33.48 4.78 17.13
C GLU A 230 -32.49 3.61 17.36
N GLU A 231 -31.81 3.73 18.52
CA GLU A 231 -30.87 2.80 19.15
C GLU A 231 -31.48 1.40 19.34
N LYS A 232 -30.82 0.38 18.78
CA LYS A 232 -30.84 -0.99 19.31
C LYS A 232 -29.45 -1.60 19.16
N ASP A 233 -28.99 -2.23 20.24
CA ASP A 233 -27.70 -2.89 20.39
C ASP A 233 -27.32 -3.75 19.18
N ALA A 234 -26.10 -3.56 18.68
CA ALA A 234 -25.54 -4.34 17.59
C ALA A 234 -25.24 -5.78 18.05
N PRO A 235 -25.53 -6.80 17.22
CA PRO A 235 -25.08 -8.16 17.49
C PRO A 235 -23.56 -8.30 17.34
N PRO A 236 -22.90 -9.19 18.12
CA PRO A 236 -21.44 -9.34 18.12
C PRO A 236 -20.89 -9.77 16.75
N THR A 237 -19.74 -9.20 16.39
CA THR A 237 -18.92 -9.59 15.24
C THR A 237 -18.60 -11.09 15.31
N PRO A 238 -18.86 -11.88 14.27
CA PRO A 238 -18.52 -13.29 14.28
C PRO A 238 -16.99 -13.46 14.36
N ILE A 239 -16.53 -14.17 15.38
CA ILE A 239 -15.17 -14.70 15.49
C ILE A 239 -15.03 -15.73 14.37
N LEU A 240 -14.48 -15.33 13.23
CA LEU A 240 -14.02 -16.27 12.21
C LEU A 240 -12.72 -16.89 12.74
N ASN A 241 -12.81 -18.09 13.32
CA ASN A 241 -11.62 -18.90 13.56
C ASN A 241 -10.94 -19.11 12.20
N ALA A 242 -9.79 -18.50 11.99
CA ALA A 242 -8.97 -18.76 10.81
C ALA A 242 -8.66 -20.28 10.78
N PRO A 243 -8.80 -20.95 9.61
CA PRO A 243 -8.39 -22.34 9.51
C PRO A 243 -6.89 -22.45 9.80
N ALA A 244 -6.50 -23.47 10.57
CA ALA A 244 -5.11 -23.70 10.94
C ALA A 244 -4.16 -23.66 9.72
N PRO A 245 -2.94 -23.11 9.86
CA PRO A 245 -2.00 -22.95 8.76
C PRO A 245 -1.74 -24.27 8.04
N LYS A 246 -1.85 -24.26 6.70
CA LYS A 246 -1.64 -25.43 5.85
C LYS A 246 -0.17 -25.53 5.47
N PHE A 247 0.63 -26.17 6.31
CA PHE A 247 2.00 -26.52 5.94
C PHE A 247 1.99 -27.65 4.89
N PRO A 248 2.87 -27.60 3.87
CA PRO A 248 3.06 -28.73 2.98
C PRO A 248 3.42 -29.99 3.78
N ALA A 249 2.73 -31.09 3.49
CA ALA A 249 3.05 -32.39 4.05
C ALA A 249 4.41 -32.82 3.49
N HIS A 250 5.45 -32.75 4.32
CA HIS A 250 6.75 -33.31 3.99
C HIS A 250 6.78 -34.79 4.39
N PRO A 251 7.52 -35.64 3.65
CA PRO A 251 7.79 -37.01 4.10
C PRO A 251 8.41 -36.97 5.50
N PRO A 252 8.16 -37.99 6.35
CA PRO A 252 8.70 -38.02 7.71
C PRO A 252 10.22 -37.85 7.66
N SER A 253 10.70 -36.74 8.22
CA SER A 253 12.13 -36.46 8.34
C SER A 253 12.74 -37.46 9.32
N THR A 254 13.83 -38.11 8.92
CA THR A 254 14.65 -38.98 9.77
C THR A 254 15.64 -38.20 10.63
N ALA A 255 15.54 -36.86 10.67
CA ALA A 255 16.39 -36.01 11.48
C ALA A 255 16.13 -36.19 12.98
N PRO A 256 17.15 -35.99 13.84
CA PRO A 256 16.99 -36.10 15.28
C PRO A 256 15.90 -35.14 15.77
N LYS A 257 14.97 -35.65 16.57
CA LYS A 257 13.92 -34.86 17.24
C LYS A 257 14.57 -33.73 18.04
N HIS A 258 14.29 -32.50 17.67
CA HIS A 258 14.77 -31.32 18.37
C HIS A 258 13.75 -30.96 19.47
N ASP A 259 14.02 -31.45 20.67
CA ASP A 259 13.24 -31.10 21.85
C ASP A 259 13.55 -29.66 22.28
N VAL A 260 12.62 -28.74 22.04
CA VAL A 260 12.73 -27.33 22.41
C VAL A 260 12.16 -27.13 23.80
N LYS A 261 13.00 -26.63 24.72
CA LYS A 261 12.60 -26.25 26.09
C LYS A 261 12.42 -24.75 26.22
N ILE A 262 13.28 -23.97 25.54
CA ILE A 262 13.24 -22.52 25.53
C ILE A 262 13.36 -22.04 24.08
N LEU A 263 12.38 -21.26 23.63
CA LEU A 263 12.44 -20.49 22.39
C LEU A 263 12.66 -19.02 22.77
N HIS A 264 13.74 -18.42 22.28
CA HIS A 264 14.08 -17.03 22.56
C HIS A 264 14.18 -16.24 21.26
N ILE A 265 13.49 -15.11 21.19
CA ILE A 265 13.41 -14.25 20.02
C ILE A 265 13.96 -12.88 20.41
N GLU A 266 15.02 -12.44 19.73
CA GLU A 266 15.56 -11.09 19.86
C GLU A 266 15.06 -10.23 18.70
N LEU A 267 14.42 -9.11 19.01
CA LEU A 267 13.91 -8.13 18.04
C LEU A 267 14.97 -7.04 17.86
N LEU A 268 15.50 -6.91 16.64
CA LEU A 268 16.70 -6.10 16.36
C LEU A 268 16.39 -4.77 15.71
N SER A 269 15.28 -4.67 14.98
CA SER A 269 14.84 -3.44 14.31
C SER A 269 13.34 -3.54 13.96
N ASN A 270 12.73 -2.39 13.70
CA ASN A 270 11.40 -2.27 13.12
C ASN A 270 11.47 -1.75 11.68
N TRP A 271 10.33 -1.46 11.08
CA TRP A 271 10.24 -1.00 9.69
C TRP A 271 10.48 0.50 9.49
N GLY A 272 10.72 1.28 10.55
CA GLY A 272 11.08 2.69 10.47
C GLY A 272 10.43 3.60 11.52
N MET A 273 9.66 3.05 12.48
CA MET A 273 9.07 3.86 13.54
C MET A 273 10.07 4.14 14.67
N ASN A 274 10.24 5.40 15.03
CA ASN A 274 11.14 5.75 16.13
C ASN A 274 10.55 5.33 17.48
N GLY A 275 11.40 4.75 18.33
CA GLY A 275 11.09 4.52 19.74
C GLY A 275 10.11 3.39 20.06
N LEU A 276 9.51 2.72 19.07
CA LEU A 276 8.48 1.70 19.31
C LEU A 276 8.75 0.41 18.53
N ILE A 277 8.42 -0.74 19.11
CA ILE A 277 8.41 -2.02 18.40
C ILE A 277 7.25 -2.88 18.88
N GLY A 278 6.58 -3.56 17.95
CA GLY A 278 5.39 -4.33 18.29
C GLY A 278 5.11 -5.51 17.38
N LEU A 279 4.21 -6.36 17.85
CA LEU A 279 3.61 -7.47 17.13
C LEU A 279 2.12 -7.52 17.45
N THR A 280 1.31 -8.01 16.54
CA THR A 280 -0.09 -8.29 16.82
C THR A 280 -0.24 -9.62 17.55
N GLY A 281 0.43 -10.68 17.10
CA GLY A 281 0.30 -11.99 17.73
C GLY A 281 1.26 -13.04 17.19
N LEU A 282 1.34 -14.15 17.92
CA LEU A 282 2.20 -15.29 17.69
C LEU A 282 1.40 -16.59 17.86
N GLU A 283 1.68 -17.56 17.00
CA GLU A 283 1.22 -18.94 17.18
C GLU A 283 2.39 -19.90 17.04
N LEU A 284 2.40 -20.93 17.87
CA LEU A 284 3.46 -21.94 17.90
C LEU A 284 2.91 -23.26 17.36
N ILE A 285 3.62 -23.86 16.41
CA ILE A 285 3.17 -25.07 15.72
C ILE A 285 4.14 -26.22 16.00
N ASP A 286 3.58 -27.36 16.39
CA ASP A 286 4.34 -28.60 16.61
C ASP A 286 4.64 -29.39 15.31
N ASP A 287 5.40 -30.47 15.43
CA ASP A 287 5.74 -31.38 14.33
C ASP A 287 4.52 -32.12 13.73
N HIS A 288 3.38 -32.11 14.41
CA HIS A 288 2.09 -32.64 13.97
C HIS A 288 1.20 -31.59 13.30
N ASN A 289 1.71 -30.37 13.05
CA ASN A 289 0.97 -29.22 12.53
C ASN A 289 -0.22 -28.81 13.42
N GLN A 290 -0.12 -29.00 14.73
CA GLN A 290 -1.10 -28.54 15.70
C GLN A 290 -0.58 -27.30 16.42
N LEU A 291 -1.52 -26.43 16.82
CA LEU A 291 -1.21 -25.30 17.67
C LEU A 291 -0.85 -25.79 19.07
N ILE A 292 0.27 -25.30 19.59
CA ILE A 292 0.69 -25.54 20.96
C ILE A 292 -0.15 -24.64 21.88
N GLU A 293 -0.89 -25.24 22.81
CA GLU A 293 -1.73 -24.50 23.75
C GLU A 293 -0.91 -23.65 24.74
N GLU A 294 -1.42 -22.47 25.10
CA GLU A 294 -0.82 -21.57 26.10
C GLU A 294 -0.61 -22.23 27.48
N SER A 295 -1.39 -23.26 27.80
CA SER A 295 -1.23 -24.06 29.03
C SER A 295 0.12 -24.79 29.11
N GLN A 296 0.82 -24.94 27.98
CA GLN A 296 2.06 -25.70 27.85
C GLN A 296 3.33 -24.84 27.96
N PHE A 297 3.20 -23.51 28.06
CA PHE A 297 4.37 -22.63 28.14
C PHE A 297 4.12 -21.38 28.99
N THR A 298 5.21 -20.71 29.33
CA THR A 298 5.20 -19.37 29.91
C THR A 298 5.95 -18.41 29.00
N VAL A 299 5.46 -17.18 28.90
CA VAL A 299 6.07 -16.13 28.07
C VAL A 299 6.58 -15.01 28.96
N THR A 300 7.76 -14.51 28.65
CA THR A 300 8.35 -13.34 29.29
C THR A 300 8.93 -12.42 28.23
N THR A 301 8.61 -11.14 28.31
CA THR A 301 9.15 -10.09 27.45
C THR A 301 10.13 -9.20 28.23
N SER A 302 11.02 -8.50 27.53
CA SER A 302 12.06 -7.66 28.16
C SER A 302 11.53 -6.46 28.94
N ASP A 303 10.33 -5.96 28.62
CA ASP A 303 9.63 -4.91 29.37
C ASP A 303 9.05 -5.41 30.71
N GLY A 304 8.90 -6.73 30.86
CA GLY A 304 8.43 -7.36 32.10
C GLY A 304 6.94 -7.17 32.41
N ASP A 305 6.18 -6.54 31.52
CA ASP A 305 4.74 -6.35 31.67
C ASP A 305 3.98 -7.61 31.24
N LYS A 306 3.47 -8.34 32.23
CA LYS A 306 2.70 -9.58 31.99
C LYS A 306 1.36 -9.32 31.30
N GLU A 307 0.75 -8.16 31.48
CA GLU A 307 -0.53 -7.82 30.86
C GLU A 307 -0.32 -7.61 29.36
N GLN A 308 0.69 -6.83 28.97
CA GLN A 308 1.05 -6.62 27.57
C GLN A 308 1.49 -7.92 26.89
N CYS A 309 2.28 -8.74 27.58
CA CYS A 309 2.76 -10.02 27.05
C CYS A 309 1.62 -10.98 26.69
N SER A 310 0.47 -10.92 27.39
CA SER A 310 -0.68 -11.79 27.10
C SER A 310 -1.30 -11.53 25.71
N LYS A 311 -1.12 -10.33 25.16
CA LYS A 311 -1.63 -9.95 23.84
C LYS A 311 -0.98 -10.74 22.72
N LEU A 312 0.28 -11.17 22.88
CA LEU A 312 0.99 -11.97 21.90
C LEU A 312 0.33 -13.33 21.60
N PHE A 313 -0.50 -13.85 22.49
CA PHE A 313 -1.12 -15.18 22.36
C PHE A 313 -2.64 -15.16 22.55
N ASN A 314 -3.28 -13.99 22.53
CA ASN A 314 -4.73 -13.86 22.79
C ASN A 314 -5.65 -14.45 21.69
N GLY A 315 -5.08 -14.91 20.57
CA GLY A 315 -5.77 -15.49 19.42
C GLY A 315 -6.52 -14.48 18.53
N ARG A 316 -6.49 -13.18 18.84
CA ARG A 316 -7.14 -12.11 18.07
C ARG A 316 -6.15 -11.49 17.08
N ASN A 317 -5.64 -12.34 16.19
CA ASN A 317 -4.49 -11.98 15.36
C ASN A 317 -4.83 -11.14 14.12
N LEU A 318 -6.05 -11.29 13.58
CA LEU A 318 -6.52 -10.52 12.43
C LEU A 318 -7.25 -9.25 12.90
N THR A 319 -6.49 -8.25 13.35
CA THR A 319 -7.06 -7.05 13.97
C THR A 319 -6.29 -5.79 13.61
N ARG A 320 -6.92 -4.64 13.89
CA ARG A 320 -6.33 -3.30 13.92
C ARG A 320 -6.47 -2.65 15.29
N ASP A 321 -7.11 -3.32 16.24
CA ASP A 321 -7.34 -2.80 17.58
C ASP A 321 -6.05 -2.86 18.40
N PRO A 322 -5.47 -1.72 18.83
CA PRO A 322 -4.28 -1.71 19.69
C PRO A 322 -4.46 -2.45 21.03
N GLN A 323 -5.69 -2.66 21.50
CA GLN A 323 -5.96 -3.45 22.71
C GLN A 323 -5.58 -4.91 22.54
N ASP A 324 -5.67 -5.44 21.33
CA ASP A 324 -5.32 -6.80 20.99
C ASP A 324 -3.85 -6.95 20.56
N MET A 325 -3.07 -5.86 20.51
CA MET A 325 -1.69 -5.86 19.99
C MET A 325 -0.65 -5.51 21.06
N TRP A 326 0.51 -6.16 20.97
CA TRP A 326 1.66 -5.90 21.83
C TRP A 326 2.56 -4.81 21.21
N LEU A 327 2.86 -3.77 22.00
CA LEU A 327 3.70 -2.64 21.61
C LEU A 327 4.52 -2.17 22.81
N VAL A 328 5.81 -1.94 22.63
CA VAL A 328 6.72 -1.51 23.69
C VAL A 328 7.75 -0.50 23.19
N ASP A 329 8.38 0.21 24.13
CA ASP A 329 9.51 1.10 23.83
C ASP A 329 10.69 0.33 23.22
N PHE A 330 11.31 0.91 22.21
CA PHE A 330 12.40 0.31 21.46
C PHE A 330 13.63 1.23 21.39
N ASP A 331 14.77 0.69 21.82
CA ASP A 331 16.09 1.29 21.64
C ASP A 331 16.95 0.25 20.91
N SER A 332 17.48 0.58 19.74
CA SER A 332 18.31 -0.35 18.94
C SER A 332 19.57 -0.83 19.67
N LYS A 333 19.99 -0.14 20.75
CA LYS A 333 21.11 -0.57 21.60
C LYS A 333 20.71 -1.60 22.66
N LYS A 334 19.41 -1.76 22.92
CA LYS A 334 18.85 -2.70 23.89
C LYS A 334 17.86 -3.63 23.19
N PRO A 335 18.26 -4.86 22.84
CA PRO A 335 17.36 -5.75 22.12
C PRO A 335 16.12 -6.03 22.96
N VAL A 336 14.95 -5.78 22.38
CA VAL A 336 13.67 -6.23 22.94
C VAL A 336 13.60 -7.74 22.72
N THR A 337 13.18 -8.49 23.73
CA THR A 337 13.18 -9.96 23.65
C THR A 337 11.85 -10.57 24.05
N ILE A 338 11.51 -11.68 23.41
CA ILE A 338 10.37 -12.53 23.74
C ILE A 338 10.94 -13.93 24.04
N SER A 339 10.74 -14.41 25.26
CA SER A 339 11.19 -15.74 25.68
C SER A 339 10.01 -16.61 26.03
N ILE A 340 9.90 -17.77 25.39
CA ILE A 340 8.87 -18.77 25.61
C ILE A 340 9.53 -20.00 26.24
N THR A 341 9.12 -20.34 27.46
CA THR A 341 9.62 -21.50 28.20
C THR A 341 8.53 -22.55 28.30
N PHE A 342 8.73 -23.68 27.62
CA PHE A 342 7.78 -24.78 27.62
C PHE A 342 7.84 -25.55 28.95
N HIS A 343 6.69 -25.93 29.52
CA HIS A 343 6.61 -26.71 30.76
C HIS A 343 7.25 -28.10 30.61
N THR A 344 7.10 -28.69 29.43
CA THR A 344 7.74 -29.91 28.94
C THR A 344 8.43 -29.61 27.62
N SER A 345 9.51 -30.30 27.26
CA SER A 345 10.11 -30.08 25.94
C SER A 345 9.14 -30.48 24.82
N ILE A 346 9.09 -29.69 23.75
CA ILE A 346 8.18 -29.89 22.60
C ILE A 346 8.98 -29.97 21.31
N SER A 347 8.52 -30.79 20.36
CA SER A 347 9.01 -30.79 18.98
C SER A 347 8.39 -29.61 18.22
N LEU A 348 9.01 -28.43 18.34
CA LEU A 348 8.56 -27.21 17.69
C LEU A 348 8.93 -27.24 16.19
N LYS A 349 7.96 -26.97 15.31
CA LYS A 349 8.14 -26.99 13.86
C LYS A 349 8.19 -25.59 13.25
N ALA A 350 7.26 -24.72 13.65
CA ALA A 350 7.09 -23.41 13.05
C ALA A 350 6.56 -22.38 14.03
N LEU A 351 6.71 -21.11 13.64
CA LEU A 351 6.19 -19.93 14.30
C LEU A 351 5.38 -19.13 13.28
N SER A 352 4.10 -18.89 13.55
CA SER A 352 3.28 -17.95 12.77
C SER A 352 3.28 -16.59 13.45
N VAL A 353 3.52 -15.54 12.68
CA VAL A 353 3.71 -14.17 13.19
C VAL A 353 2.74 -13.23 12.50
N TRP A 354 1.97 -12.49 13.29
CA TRP A 354 1.23 -11.31 12.84
C TRP A 354 1.97 -10.08 13.34
N ASN A 355 2.49 -9.32 12.39
CA ASN A 355 3.24 -8.10 12.70
C ASN A 355 2.30 -6.97 13.12
N TYR A 356 2.80 -5.94 13.81
CA TYR A 356 1.97 -4.86 14.33
C TYR A 356 1.20 -4.13 13.21
N ASN A 357 -0.13 -3.98 13.36
CA ASN A 357 -1.03 -3.63 12.24
C ASN A 357 -2.09 -2.56 12.58
N ALA A 358 -1.90 -1.76 13.63
CA ALA A 358 -2.95 -0.83 14.10
C ALA A 358 -3.43 0.16 13.00
N SER A 359 -2.49 0.68 12.22
CA SER A 359 -2.76 1.47 11.01
C SER A 359 -1.63 1.30 10.01
N PHE A 360 -1.79 1.87 8.81
CA PHE A 360 -0.73 1.90 7.81
C PHE A 360 0.54 2.57 8.35
N GLU A 361 0.42 3.71 9.04
CA GLU A 361 1.54 4.44 9.64
C GLU A 361 2.13 3.67 10.82
N LEU A 362 1.27 3.15 11.69
CA LEU A 362 1.71 2.44 12.88
C LEU A 362 2.32 1.07 12.56
N SER A 363 2.01 0.48 11.39
CA SER A 363 2.64 -0.78 10.96
C SER A 363 4.15 -0.69 10.77
N TYR A 364 4.72 0.52 10.69
CA TYR A 364 6.16 0.75 10.71
C TYR A 364 6.80 0.46 12.09
N ALA A 365 6.02 0.39 13.18
CA ALA A 365 6.47 -0.15 14.46
C ALA A 365 6.57 -1.67 14.46
N GLY A 366 6.07 -2.34 13.43
CA GLY A 366 6.23 -3.78 13.27
C GLY A 366 7.69 -4.19 13.24
N VAL A 367 8.00 -5.35 13.81
CA VAL A 367 9.36 -5.90 13.82
C VAL A 367 9.82 -6.18 12.38
N LYS A 368 11.05 -5.79 12.04
CA LYS A 368 11.68 -6.04 10.73
C LYS A 368 12.72 -7.14 10.80
N ALA A 369 13.71 -7.04 11.68
CA ALA A 369 14.77 -8.05 11.79
C ALA A 369 14.76 -8.71 13.17
N SER A 370 14.92 -10.03 13.21
CA SER A 370 14.98 -10.79 14.45
C SER A 370 15.98 -11.95 14.40
N LYS A 371 16.38 -12.42 15.57
CA LYS A 371 17.15 -13.65 15.78
C LYS A 371 16.34 -14.62 16.62
N ILE A 372 16.28 -15.87 16.20
CA ILE A 372 15.57 -16.94 16.90
C ILE A 372 16.60 -17.94 17.43
N TYR A 373 16.50 -18.24 18.72
CA TYR A 373 17.35 -19.17 19.44
C TYR A 373 16.51 -20.29 20.04
N GLU A 374 17.00 -21.52 19.92
CA GLU A 374 16.43 -22.69 20.58
C GLU A 374 17.42 -23.19 21.63
N ASN A 375 16.99 -23.32 22.87
CA ASN A 375 17.81 -23.76 24.00
C ASN A 375 19.14 -22.99 24.11
N GLY A 376 19.13 -21.69 23.77
CA GLY A 376 20.30 -20.81 23.78
C GLY A 376 21.19 -20.87 22.52
N LYS A 377 20.88 -21.73 21.55
CA LYS A 377 21.60 -21.80 20.27
C LYS A 377 20.86 -21.00 19.21
N LEU A 378 21.55 -20.08 18.53
CA LEU A 378 20.98 -19.36 17.37
C LEU A 378 20.64 -20.37 16.27
N ILE A 379 19.38 -20.41 15.86
CA ILE A 379 18.91 -21.28 14.78
C ILE A 379 18.62 -20.50 13.50
N LYS A 380 18.16 -19.24 13.59
CA LYS A 380 17.73 -18.50 12.40
C LYS A 380 17.82 -16.98 12.61
N ASN A 381 18.24 -16.28 11.56
CA ASN A 381 18.02 -14.84 11.41
C ASN A 381 16.81 -14.67 10.49
N ILE A 382 15.83 -13.86 10.89
CA ILE A 382 14.59 -13.66 10.14
C ILE A 382 14.41 -12.19 9.81
N ILE A 383 13.88 -11.95 8.61
CA ILE A 383 13.25 -10.68 8.26
C ILE A 383 11.74 -10.93 8.30
N PHE A 384 11.04 -10.25 9.20
CA PHE A 384 9.59 -10.32 9.27
C PHE A 384 8.97 -9.31 8.30
N ARG A 385 7.94 -9.74 7.59
CA ARG A 385 7.13 -8.94 6.68
C ARG A 385 6.41 -7.84 7.46
N LYS A 386 6.44 -6.61 6.94
CA LYS A 386 5.65 -5.50 7.48
C LYS A 386 4.16 -5.85 7.37
N ALA A 387 3.36 -5.50 8.38
CA ALA A 387 1.91 -5.58 8.21
C ALA A 387 1.44 -4.48 7.25
N THR A 388 0.31 -4.67 6.59
CA THR A 388 -0.16 -3.74 5.56
C THR A 388 -0.91 -2.53 6.09
N GLY A 389 -1.24 -2.50 7.38
CA GLY A 389 -2.08 -1.48 8.00
C GLY A 389 -3.58 -1.70 7.81
N PHE A 390 -3.98 -2.79 7.18
CA PHE A 390 -5.37 -3.17 6.92
C PHE A 390 -5.58 -4.67 7.15
N VAL A 391 -6.85 -5.10 7.13
CA VAL A 391 -7.27 -6.50 7.37
C VAL A 391 -8.10 -7.04 6.20
N TYR A 392 -7.67 -6.75 4.97
CA TYR A 392 -8.32 -7.28 3.76
C TYR A 392 -8.09 -8.78 3.57
N PHE A 393 -6.98 -9.28 4.10
CA PHE A 393 -6.58 -10.69 4.08
C PHE A 393 -5.79 -11.01 5.33
N ASP A 394 -5.58 -12.31 5.58
CA ASP A 394 -4.74 -12.76 6.67
C ASP A 394 -3.26 -12.47 6.37
N TYR A 395 -2.68 -11.53 7.10
CA TYR A 395 -1.30 -11.07 6.92
C TYR A 395 -0.29 -11.90 7.73
N VAL A 396 -0.67 -13.09 8.21
CA VAL A 396 0.21 -14.06 8.88
C VAL A 396 1.46 -14.38 8.07
N GLN A 397 2.62 -14.35 8.72
CA GLN A 397 3.87 -14.86 8.15
C GLN A 397 4.26 -16.16 8.85
N ASP A 398 4.33 -17.25 8.08
CA ASP A 398 4.71 -18.56 8.59
C ASP A 398 6.23 -18.81 8.50
N ILE A 399 6.84 -19.16 9.63
CA ILE A 399 8.29 -19.36 9.74
C ILE A 399 8.58 -20.79 10.15
N VAL A 400 9.06 -21.59 9.21
CA VAL A 400 9.55 -22.94 9.48
C VAL A 400 10.92 -22.89 10.18
N LEU A 401 11.06 -23.56 11.32
CA LEU A 401 12.25 -23.54 12.16
C LEU A 401 13.22 -24.72 11.88
N ASP A 402 12.76 -25.77 11.19
CA ASP A 402 13.61 -26.91 10.83
C ASP A 402 14.78 -26.49 9.93
N THR A 403 15.99 -26.67 10.45
CA THR A 403 17.26 -26.32 9.79
C THR A 403 17.60 -27.20 8.58
N ASN A 404 17.01 -28.40 8.47
CA ASN A 404 17.33 -29.36 7.40
C ASN A 404 16.66 -29.03 6.05
N LEU A 405 15.70 -28.10 6.02
CA LEU A 405 15.06 -27.64 4.79
C LEU A 405 15.86 -26.52 4.08
N MET A 406 16.97 -26.07 4.67
CA MET A 406 17.83 -25.03 4.10
C MET A 406 18.90 -25.60 3.16
N GLU A 407 18.49 -26.37 2.15
CA GLU A 407 19.28 -26.44 0.92
C GLU A 407 18.93 -25.23 0.03
N GLN A 408 19.73 -24.18 0.22
CA GLN A 408 20.17 -23.21 -0.78
C GLN A 408 19.12 -22.56 -1.71
N GLU A 409 18.87 -21.27 -1.48
CA GLU A 409 19.31 -20.29 -2.48
C GLU A 409 20.31 -19.32 -1.83
N VAL A 410 21.58 -19.74 -1.75
CA VAL A 410 22.68 -18.77 -1.66
C VAL A 410 22.72 -18.09 -3.01
N VAL A 411 21.93 -17.02 -3.17
CA VAL A 411 22.01 -16.19 -4.37
C VAL A 411 23.33 -15.42 -4.29
N PRO A 412 24.19 -15.48 -5.33
CA PRO A 412 25.43 -14.74 -5.34
C PRO A 412 25.14 -13.24 -5.12
N LYS A 413 25.90 -12.59 -4.24
CA LYS A 413 26.06 -11.13 -4.25
C LYS A 413 26.64 -10.76 -5.62
N GLY A 414 25.80 -10.40 -6.59
CA GLY A 414 26.30 -10.17 -7.95
C GLY A 414 25.32 -9.78 -9.06
N THR A 415 24.01 -9.71 -8.85
CA THR A 415 23.07 -9.18 -9.86
C THR A 415 22.28 -8.03 -9.28
N ASN A 416 22.76 -6.80 -9.51
CA ASN A 416 22.23 -5.52 -9.01
C ASN A 416 20.89 -5.08 -9.62
N GLN A 417 20.13 -5.98 -10.24
CA GLN A 417 18.90 -5.63 -10.98
C GLN A 417 17.84 -6.67 -10.64
N SER A 418 17.10 -6.51 -9.55
CA SER A 418 15.84 -7.24 -9.31
C SER A 418 15.25 -6.77 -8.00
N ILE A 419 13.93 -6.61 -8.00
CA ILE A 419 13.20 -6.07 -6.86
C ILE A 419 12.83 -7.24 -5.95
N GLY A 420 13.29 -7.17 -4.71
CA GLY A 420 13.02 -8.17 -3.68
C GLY A 420 12.11 -7.62 -2.61
N GLY A 421 10.97 -8.24 -2.42
CA GLY A 421 10.02 -7.85 -1.37
C GLY A 421 9.15 -9.00 -0.89
N PHE A 422 8.24 -8.69 0.01
CA PHE A 422 7.33 -9.65 0.59
C PHE A 422 5.90 -9.50 0.06
N VAL A 423 5.47 -8.27 -0.21
CA VAL A 423 4.14 -7.94 -0.73
C VAL A 423 4.29 -7.22 -2.06
N PHE A 424 3.79 -7.83 -3.12
CA PHE A 424 3.65 -7.19 -4.42
C PHE A 424 2.18 -6.85 -4.64
N GLN A 425 1.83 -5.58 -4.63
CA GLN A 425 0.46 -5.12 -4.84
C GLN A 425 0.32 -4.57 -6.26
N ILE A 426 -0.70 -5.02 -6.97
CA ILE A 426 -1.09 -4.51 -8.28
C ILE A 426 -2.44 -3.80 -8.12
N ARG A 427 -2.42 -2.47 -8.18
CA ARG A 427 -3.61 -1.61 -8.16
C ARG A 427 -4.13 -1.41 -9.58
N LEU A 428 -5.42 -1.68 -9.76
CA LEU A 428 -6.14 -1.49 -11.02
C LEU A 428 -6.87 -0.14 -10.95
N LEU A 429 -6.37 0.83 -11.71
CA LEU A 429 -6.74 2.25 -11.54
C LEU A 429 -7.91 2.65 -12.44
N SER A 430 -7.99 2.10 -13.65
CA SER A 430 -9.08 2.38 -14.59
C SER A 430 -9.29 1.24 -15.60
N THR A 431 -10.39 1.33 -16.35
CA THR A 431 -10.73 0.42 -17.45
C THR A 431 -10.59 1.13 -18.80
N TRP A 432 -10.78 0.38 -19.90
CA TRP A 432 -10.82 0.92 -21.26
C TRP A 432 -12.17 1.56 -21.64
N GLY A 433 -13.25 1.24 -20.93
CA GLY A 433 -14.57 1.85 -21.20
C GLY A 433 -15.73 1.38 -20.32
N ASP A 434 -15.51 0.58 -19.28
CA ASP A 434 -16.58 0.09 -18.40
C ASP A 434 -16.44 0.69 -16.98
N GLU A 435 -17.47 1.39 -16.52
CA GLU A 435 -17.48 2.09 -15.22
C GLU A 435 -17.76 1.16 -14.02
N PHE A 436 -18.21 -0.07 -14.26
CA PHE A 436 -18.75 -0.99 -13.25
C PHE A 436 -17.93 -2.27 -13.10
N TYR A 437 -17.18 -2.64 -14.14
CA TYR A 437 -16.47 -3.92 -14.21
C TYR A 437 -15.03 -3.73 -14.62
N ILE A 438 -14.13 -4.37 -13.87
CA ILE A 438 -12.71 -4.44 -14.18
C ILE A 438 -12.27 -5.90 -14.19
N GLY A 439 -11.34 -6.24 -15.08
CA GLY A 439 -10.95 -7.62 -15.28
C GLY A 439 -9.52 -7.77 -15.78
N LEU A 440 -8.93 -8.90 -15.41
CA LEU A 440 -7.69 -9.42 -15.98
C LEU A 440 -7.89 -10.91 -16.25
N ASN A 441 -7.30 -11.40 -17.32
CA ASN A 441 -7.28 -12.84 -17.62
C ASN A 441 -6.30 -13.59 -16.70
N GLY A 442 -5.14 -13.00 -16.41
CA GLY A 442 -4.13 -13.65 -15.57
C GLY A 442 -2.90 -12.80 -15.29
N ILE A 443 -2.12 -13.23 -14.31
CA ILE A 443 -0.88 -12.59 -13.86
C ILE A 443 0.17 -13.68 -13.66
N GLU A 444 1.35 -13.49 -14.23
CA GLU A 444 2.50 -14.37 -14.08
C GLU A 444 3.67 -13.61 -13.47
N LEU A 445 4.33 -14.23 -12.49
CA LEU A 445 5.51 -13.69 -11.80
C LEU A 445 6.71 -14.58 -12.11
N PHE A 446 7.82 -14.00 -12.52
CA PHE A 446 9.04 -14.74 -12.88
C PHE A 446 10.18 -14.41 -11.90
N ASN A 447 10.91 -15.45 -11.48
CA ASN A 447 12.07 -15.30 -10.60
C ASN A 447 13.31 -14.82 -11.37
N ARG A 448 14.40 -14.52 -10.66
CA ARG A 448 15.69 -14.09 -11.22
C ARG A 448 16.28 -15.01 -12.30
N ARG A 449 15.86 -16.28 -12.35
CA ARG A 449 16.31 -17.26 -13.36
C ARG A 449 15.43 -17.26 -14.61
N GLY A 450 14.40 -16.41 -14.66
CA GLY A 450 13.40 -16.39 -15.72
C GLY A 450 12.38 -17.52 -15.62
N GLU A 451 12.28 -18.19 -14.47
CA GLU A 451 11.35 -19.29 -14.25
C GLU A 451 10.05 -18.75 -13.63
N LEU A 452 8.90 -19.32 -14.05
CA LEU A 452 7.60 -18.98 -13.50
C LEU A 452 7.52 -19.36 -12.02
N ILE A 453 7.25 -18.39 -11.15
CA ILE A 453 7.02 -18.60 -9.73
C ILE A 453 5.67 -19.31 -9.57
N LYS A 454 5.67 -20.45 -8.88
CA LYS A 454 4.45 -21.21 -8.56
C LYS A 454 3.70 -20.53 -7.41
N VAL A 455 2.90 -19.51 -7.75
CA VAL A 455 2.00 -18.84 -6.80
C VAL A 455 0.88 -19.81 -6.38
N LYS A 456 0.62 -19.90 -5.08
CA LYS A 456 -0.49 -20.68 -4.52
C LYS A 456 -1.65 -19.76 -4.15
N GLU A 457 -2.84 -20.33 -3.93
CA GLU A 457 -4.03 -19.58 -3.55
C GLU A 457 -3.82 -18.77 -2.24
N ASN A 458 -3.04 -19.28 -1.28
CA ASN A 458 -2.71 -18.57 -0.05
C ASN A 458 -1.70 -17.43 -0.23
N ASN A 459 -1.02 -17.36 -1.39
CA ASN A 459 -0.14 -16.23 -1.71
C ASN A 459 -0.90 -15.10 -2.41
N LEU A 460 -2.16 -15.29 -2.80
CA LEU A 460 -2.94 -14.31 -3.54
C LEU A 460 -4.10 -13.82 -2.68
N ALA A 461 -4.18 -12.52 -2.49
CA ALA A 461 -5.37 -11.85 -1.98
C ALA A 461 -5.84 -10.80 -2.98
N ALA A 462 -7.12 -10.44 -2.90
CA ALA A 462 -7.66 -9.33 -3.67
C ALA A 462 -8.59 -8.50 -2.80
N PHE A 463 -8.66 -7.20 -3.08
CA PHE A 463 -9.64 -6.31 -2.50
C PHE A 463 -10.32 -5.53 -3.64
N PRO A 464 -11.64 -5.66 -3.82
CA PRO A 464 -12.51 -6.63 -3.16
C PRO A 464 -12.14 -8.09 -3.51
N GLU A 465 -12.35 -9.03 -2.59
CA GLU A 465 -11.90 -10.44 -2.78
C GLU A 465 -12.61 -11.15 -3.94
N SER A 466 -13.93 -10.95 -4.05
CA SER A 466 -14.78 -11.54 -5.10
C SER A 466 -16.14 -10.83 -5.14
N VAL A 467 -16.88 -11.02 -6.24
CA VAL A 467 -18.30 -10.61 -6.35
C VAL A 467 -19.18 -11.31 -5.30
N ASN A 468 -18.73 -12.44 -4.74
CA ASN A 468 -19.41 -13.15 -3.65
C ASN A 468 -19.54 -12.34 -2.35
N ILE A 469 -18.86 -11.20 -2.21
CA ILE A 469 -19.06 -10.29 -1.06
C ILE A 469 -20.41 -9.56 -1.12
N LEU A 470 -21.08 -9.53 -2.28
CA LEU A 470 -22.34 -8.83 -2.45
C LEU A 470 -23.50 -9.61 -1.83
N PRO A 471 -24.44 -8.93 -1.13
CA PRO A 471 -25.62 -9.59 -0.62
C PRO A 471 -26.42 -10.20 -1.78
N ASN A 472 -26.74 -11.49 -1.66
CA ASN A 472 -27.48 -12.33 -2.62
C ASN A 472 -26.67 -13.01 -3.75
N ILE A 473 -25.34 -12.88 -3.79
CA ILE A 473 -24.49 -13.65 -4.71
C ILE A 473 -23.67 -14.65 -3.88
N LYS A 474 -23.82 -15.95 -4.17
CA LYS A 474 -23.05 -17.03 -3.54
C LYS A 474 -22.54 -17.97 -4.62
N ASN A 475 -21.32 -18.46 -4.46
CA ASN A 475 -20.66 -19.43 -5.36
C ASN A 475 -20.47 -18.93 -6.81
N ASP A 476 -20.28 -17.63 -7.01
CA ASP A 476 -19.79 -17.12 -8.29
C ASP A 476 -18.40 -17.70 -8.57
N LEU A 477 -18.22 -18.27 -9.76
CA LEU A 477 -16.98 -18.92 -10.19
C LEU A 477 -15.84 -17.91 -10.42
N ARG A 478 -16.12 -16.60 -10.42
CA ARG A 478 -15.15 -15.54 -10.59
C ARG A 478 -14.52 -15.19 -9.24
N THR A 479 -13.37 -15.80 -9.01
CA THR A 479 -12.53 -15.56 -7.83
C THR A 479 -11.16 -15.05 -8.27
N SER A 480 -10.48 -14.31 -7.39
CA SER A 480 -9.11 -13.84 -7.60
C SER A 480 -8.15 -14.99 -7.95
N ASN A 481 -8.37 -16.19 -7.40
CA ASN A 481 -7.59 -17.40 -7.68
C ASN A 481 -7.51 -17.79 -9.15
N ASN A 482 -8.44 -17.33 -9.99
CA ASN A 482 -8.36 -17.60 -11.42
C ASN A 482 -7.22 -16.80 -12.10
N LEU A 483 -6.73 -15.70 -11.50
CA LEU A 483 -5.62 -14.90 -12.03
C LEU A 483 -4.29 -15.67 -12.11
N ILE A 484 -4.14 -16.72 -11.32
CA ILE A 484 -2.92 -17.53 -11.24
C ILE A 484 -3.09 -18.92 -11.88
N LYS A 485 -4.21 -19.15 -12.58
CA LYS A 485 -4.56 -20.44 -13.19
C LYS A 485 -4.51 -20.33 -14.72
N PRO A 486 -3.51 -20.95 -15.39
CA PRO A 486 -3.48 -20.97 -16.84
C PRO A 486 -4.66 -21.81 -17.41
N PRO A 487 -5.06 -21.60 -18.68
CA PRO A 487 -4.44 -20.71 -19.68
C PRO A 487 -4.83 -19.23 -19.54
N ASN A 488 -3.87 -18.32 -19.76
CA ASN A 488 -4.10 -16.88 -19.65
C ASN A 488 -4.61 -16.24 -20.97
N ASP A 489 -4.24 -16.79 -22.13
CA ASP A 489 -4.80 -16.39 -23.43
C ASP A 489 -6.05 -17.23 -23.74
N THR A 490 -7.20 -16.75 -23.26
CA THR A 490 -8.47 -17.47 -23.33
C THR A 490 -9.65 -16.49 -23.29
N GLU A 491 -10.77 -16.91 -23.86
CA GLU A 491 -12.08 -16.24 -23.68
C GLU A 491 -12.77 -16.68 -22.37
N PHE A 492 -12.26 -17.72 -21.71
CA PHE A 492 -12.84 -18.35 -20.51
C PHE A 492 -12.02 -18.09 -19.23
N GLN A 493 -12.48 -17.13 -18.40
CA GLN A 493 -12.03 -16.74 -17.02
C GLN A 493 -10.58 -16.19 -16.91
N ALA A 494 -10.16 -15.27 -16.02
CA ALA A 494 -10.67 -14.73 -14.73
C ALA A 494 -11.23 -13.28 -14.79
N HIS A 495 -11.83 -12.80 -13.68
CA HIS A 495 -12.29 -11.41 -13.46
C HIS A 495 -11.77 -10.91 -12.10
N VAL A 496 -11.49 -9.61 -11.96
CA VAL A 496 -11.17 -8.96 -10.68
C VAL A 496 -12.33 -8.04 -10.27
N ALA A 497 -13.26 -8.58 -9.49
CA ALA A 497 -14.27 -7.87 -8.70
C ALA A 497 -15.22 -6.85 -9.40
N HIS A 498 -16.40 -6.69 -8.80
CA HIS A 498 -17.41 -5.69 -9.14
C HIS A 498 -17.23 -4.51 -8.17
N GLY A 499 -16.98 -3.32 -8.70
CA GLY A 499 -17.11 -2.08 -7.94
C GLY A 499 -18.47 -1.47 -8.24
N SER A 500 -19.37 -1.41 -7.26
CA SER A 500 -20.51 -0.49 -7.38
C SER A 500 -19.95 0.95 -7.40
N PRO A 501 -20.46 1.88 -8.22
CA PRO A 501 -19.83 3.18 -8.36
C PRO A 501 -19.92 4.06 -7.11
N PRO A 502 -18.99 5.02 -6.95
CA PRO A 502 -17.83 5.28 -7.81
C PRO A 502 -16.50 5.06 -7.06
N LYS A 503 -15.50 4.49 -7.74
CA LYS A 503 -14.06 4.55 -7.38
C LYS A 503 -13.53 3.62 -6.25
N SER A 504 -13.93 2.35 -6.15
CA SER A 504 -13.13 1.37 -5.39
C SER A 504 -12.01 0.80 -6.29
N MET A 505 -10.77 1.25 -6.09
CA MET A 505 -9.59 0.70 -6.79
C MET A 505 -9.44 -0.78 -6.43
N CYS A 506 -9.54 -1.66 -7.43
CA CYS A 506 -9.32 -3.08 -7.20
C CYS A 506 -7.83 -3.32 -7.02
N SER A 507 -7.44 -4.06 -5.98
CA SER A 507 -6.05 -4.40 -5.69
C SER A 507 -5.88 -5.91 -5.65
N CYS A 508 -4.82 -6.41 -6.27
CA CYS A 508 -4.35 -7.79 -6.10
C CYS A 508 -3.05 -7.76 -5.30
N PHE A 509 -2.93 -8.63 -4.29
CA PHE A 509 -1.75 -8.73 -3.44
C PHE A 509 -1.13 -10.10 -3.58
N PHE A 510 0.15 -10.15 -3.93
CA PHE A 510 0.97 -11.35 -3.90
C PHE A 510 1.85 -11.30 -2.65
N VAL A 511 1.56 -12.18 -1.69
CA VAL A 511 2.10 -12.15 -0.34
C VAL A 511 2.95 -13.40 -0.10
N PHE A 512 4.21 -13.19 0.23
CA PHE A 512 5.20 -14.25 0.43
C PHE A 512 5.75 -14.24 1.86
N ASP A 513 6.02 -15.43 2.41
CA ASP A 513 6.59 -15.58 3.76
C ASP A 513 8.11 -15.41 3.79
N VAL A 514 8.74 -15.46 2.62
CA VAL A 514 10.16 -15.20 2.41
C VAL A 514 10.31 -14.08 1.39
N GLN A 515 11.35 -13.26 1.56
CA GLN A 515 11.68 -12.22 0.60
C GLN A 515 11.86 -12.86 -0.78
N THR A 516 10.98 -12.50 -1.70
CA THR A 516 10.88 -13.11 -3.02
C THR A 516 11.35 -12.09 -4.05
N TYR A 517 12.24 -12.52 -4.94
CA TYR A 517 12.83 -11.66 -5.95
C TYR A 517 12.17 -11.92 -7.30
N ILE A 518 11.53 -10.89 -7.83
CA ILE A 518 10.82 -10.94 -9.11
C ILE A 518 11.65 -10.16 -10.14
N SER A 519 11.89 -10.77 -11.29
CA SER A 519 12.59 -10.13 -12.42
C SER A 519 11.63 -9.69 -13.51
N LYS A 520 10.45 -10.31 -13.61
CA LYS A 520 9.47 -9.99 -14.64
C LYS A 520 8.05 -10.27 -14.15
N ILE A 521 7.14 -9.36 -14.47
CA ILE A 521 5.70 -9.49 -14.25
C ILE A 521 5.03 -9.48 -15.62
N VAL A 522 4.13 -10.42 -15.87
CA VAL A 522 3.33 -10.45 -17.09
C VAL A 522 1.86 -10.38 -16.71
N ILE A 523 1.16 -9.40 -17.27
CA ILE A 523 -0.26 -9.17 -17.02
C ILE A 523 -1.02 -9.37 -18.33
N TYR A 524 -2.02 -10.23 -18.27
CA TYR A 524 -2.90 -10.56 -19.38
C TYR A 524 -4.24 -9.84 -19.16
N ASN A 525 -4.56 -8.93 -20.05
CA ASN A 525 -5.76 -8.11 -19.98
C ASN A 525 -7.02 -8.93 -20.25
N TYR A 526 -8.18 -8.42 -19.86
CA TYR A 526 -9.44 -9.13 -20.01
C TYR A 526 -9.88 -9.19 -21.47
N ARG A 527 -10.09 -10.41 -21.99
CA ARG A 527 -10.39 -10.60 -23.42
C ARG A 527 -11.89 -10.66 -23.75
N LYS A 528 -12.68 -11.28 -22.88
CA LYS A 528 -14.11 -11.56 -23.16
C LYS A 528 -14.96 -10.30 -23.39
N THR A 529 -14.62 -9.19 -22.77
CA THR A 529 -15.25 -7.89 -22.99
C THR A 529 -14.16 -6.83 -22.89
N PRO A 530 -13.48 -6.48 -23.99
CA PRO A 530 -12.30 -5.63 -23.98
C PRO A 530 -12.44 -4.30 -23.23
N GLU A 531 -13.63 -3.72 -23.20
CA GLU A 531 -13.95 -2.46 -22.51
C GLU A 531 -13.82 -2.59 -20.98
N ARG A 532 -14.02 -3.81 -20.44
CA ARG A 532 -13.81 -4.16 -19.02
C ARG A 532 -12.36 -4.45 -18.68
N GLY A 533 -11.49 -4.50 -19.69
CA GLY A 533 -10.06 -4.64 -19.50
C GLY A 533 -9.50 -3.48 -18.71
N VAL A 534 -8.50 -3.77 -17.89
CA VAL A 534 -7.73 -2.75 -17.17
C VAL A 534 -6.98 -1.90 -18.19
N ARG A 535 -7.02 -0.58 -18.00
CA ARG A 535 -6.21 0.37 -18.77
C ARG A 535 -5.00 0.79 -17.96
N HIS A 536 -5.18 1.51 -16.85
CA HIS A 536 -4.06 1.97 -16.02
C HIS A 536 -3.84 1.09 -14.80
N ILE A 537 -2.57 0.82 -14.47
CA ILE A 537 -2.15 0.11 -13.26
C ILE A 537 -1.04 0.84 -12.51
N SER A 538 -0.94 0.55 -11.22
CA SER A 538 0.25 0.81 -10.41
C SER A 538 0.68 -0.46 -9.69
N ILE A 539 1.99 -0.73 -9.64
CA ILE A 539 2.55 -1.86 -8.91
C ILE A 539 3.44 -1.33 -7.80
N THR A 540 3.22 -1.80 -6.58
CA THR A 540 4.08 -1.55 -5.43
C THR A 540 4.74 -2.83 -4.93
N VAL A 541 5.92 -2.67 -4.33
CA VAL A 541 6.62 -3.72 -3.59
C VAL A 541 6.94 -3.20 -2.20
N ASP A 542 6.42 -3.86 -1.17
CA ASP A 542 6.53 -3.43 0.23
C ASP A 542 6.24 -1.92 0.39
N ASP A 543 5.11 -1.49 -0.19
CA ASP A 543 4.59 -0.11 -0.25
C ASP A 543 5.30 0.87 -1.20
N LEU A 544 6.42 0.48 -1.82
CA LEU A 544 7.14 1.33 -2.78
C LEU A 544 6.61 1.14 -4.20
N ILE A 545 6.18 2.20 -4.87
CA ILE A 545 5.76 2.13 -6.28
C ILE A 545 6.97 1.81 -7.15
N ILE A 546 6.90 0.71 -7.89
CA ILE A 546 7.95 0.26 -8.80
C ILE A 546 7.56 0.40 -10.27
N PHE A 547 6.26 0.52 -10.55
CA PHE A 547 5.74 0.68 -11.90
C PHE A 547 4.41 1.40 -11.87
N SER A 548 4.19 2.26 -12.86
CA SER A 548 2.88 2.85 -13.18
C SER A 548 2.79 2.96 -14.68
N GLY A 549 1.67 2.53 -15.27
CA GLY A 549 1.56 2.51 -16.72
C GLY A 549 0.25 1.93 -17.23
N GLU A 550 0.21 1.76 -18.55
CA GLU A 550 -0.98 1.34 -19.29
C GLU A 550 -0.83 -0.11 -19.81
N ILE A 551 -1.92 -0.88 -19.74
CA ILE A 551 -2.03 -2.22 -20.32
C ILE A 551 -2.80 -2.12 -21.64
N PRO A 552 -2.26 -2.63 -22.75
CA PRO A 552 -2.97 -2.67 -24.04
C PRO A 552 -4.34 -3.33 -23.91
N GLN A 553 -5.36 -2.77 -24.58
CA GLN A 553 -6.67 -3.38 -24.66
C GLN A 553 -6.60 -4.73 -25.37
N SER A 554 -7.40 -5.70 -24.94
CA SER A 554 -7.59 -6.94 -25.70
C SER A 554 -8.39 -6.69 -26.97
N THR A 555 -8.30 -7.61 -27.92
CA THR A 555 -9.20 -7.69 -29.08
C THR A 555 -10.04 -8.96 -28.97
N GLU A 556 -11.01 -9.15 -29.87
CA GLU A 556 -11.80 -10.38 -29.92
C GLU A 556 -10.93 -11.65 -30.06
N THR A 557 -9.75 -11.53 -30.67
CA THR A 557 -8.89 -12.69 -31.02
C THR A 557 -7.57 -12.75 -30.27
N ILE A 558 -7.10 -11.65 -29.68
CA ILE A 558 -5.79 -11.53 -29.03
C ILE A 558 -5.95 -10.89 -27.66
N THR A 559 -5.45 -11.54 -26.62
CA THR A 559 -5.38 -10.96 -25.27
C THR A 559 -4.33 -9.86 -25.21
N GLY A 560 -4.72 -8.66 -24.74
CA GLY A 560 -3.80 -7.56 -24.47
C GLY A 560 -2.79 -7.98 -23.41
N LYS A 561 -1.51 -7.65 -23.60
CA LYS A 561 -0.43 -8.15 -22.74
C LYS A 561 0.51 -7.03 -22.37
N LEU A 562 0.76 -6.87 -21.08
CA LEU A 562 1.82 -6.01 -20.56
C LEU A 562 2.92 -6.89 -19.95
N GLU A 563 4.15 -6.72 -20.44
CA GLU A 563 5.34 -7.35 -19.87
C GLU A 563 6.20 -6.29 -19.21
N ILE A 564 6.44 -6.44 -17.92
CA ILE A 564 7.25 -5.51 -17.12
C ILE A 564 8.52 -6.26 -16.74
N ASN A 565 9.65 -5.84 -17.29
CA ASN A 565 10.96 -6.35 -16.90
C ASN A 565 11.51 -5.49 -15.76
N LEU A 566 11.53 -6.05 -14.55
CA LEU A 566 12.07 -5.40 -13.35
C LEU A 566 13.61 -5.43 -13.30
N LEU A 567 14.27 -5.96 -14.34
CA LEU A 567 15.72 -5.87 -14.52
C LEU A 567 16.14 -4.56 -15.18
N ASP A 568 15.22 -3.95 -15.94
CA ASP A 568 15.46 -2.77 -16.77
C ASP A 568 15.05 -1.46 -16.06
N LEU A 569 14.36 -1.59 -14.91
CA LEU A 569 14.01 -0.53 -13.96
C LEU A 569 15.12 -0.40 -12.91
#